data_AF-A0A290Q6N3-F1
#
_entry.id   AF-A0A290Q6N3-F1
#
_cell.length_a   1.000
_cell.length_b   1.000
_cell.length_c   1.000
_cell.angle_alpha   90.00
_cell.angle_beta   90.00
_cell.angle_gamma   90.00
#
_symmetry.space_group_name_H-M   'P 1'
#
loop_
_entity.id
_entity.type
_entity.pdbx_description
1 polymer ?
#
loop_
_entity_poly.entity_id
_entity_poly.type
_entity_poly.pdbx_seq_one_letter_code
_entity_poly.pdbx_strand_id
1 'polypeptide(L)'
;MKIYKQDRSLSLVELGDCDEQRALSELRTVYDAGLKTYVSGEESLEKTTFGLSRSDQDFLEIMCAGHDAIEFHSDRLCFQSSFSRLFSAKRRFAIPADRPTADKVVCDYFRKTRDEFEATYAKFITR
;
A
#
# COMPACT_ATOMS: atom_id res chain seq x y z
N MET A 1 -7.32 -3.11 12.93
CA MET A 1 -6.52 -2.55 11.81
C MET A 1 -6.30 -1.09 12.11
N LYS A 2 -5.09 -0.57 11.91
CA LYS A 2 -4.72 0.82 12.09
C LYS A 2 -4.43 1.45 10.73
N ILE A 3 -4.64 2.75 10.60
CA ILE A 3 -4.30 3.52 9.40
C ILE A 3 -3.15 4.49 9.70
N TYR A 4 -2.26 4.66 8.73
CA TYR A 4 -1.07 5.50 8.84
C TYR A 4 -0.98 6.46 7.66
N LYS A 5 -0.32 7.60 7.87
CA LYS A 5 0.12 8.50 6.79
C LYS A 5 1.57 8.90 6.98
N GLN A 6 2.21 9.31 5.90
CA GLN A 6 3.48 10.01 5.97
C GLN A 6 3.22 11.50 6.24
N ASP A 7 3.96 12.08 7.18
CA ASP A 7 4.01 13.53 7.34
C ASP A 7 5.10 14.16 6.45
N ARG A 8 5.22 15.48 6.52
CA ARG A 8 6.25 16.23 5.77
C ARG A 8 7.68 15.93 6.20
N SER A 9 7.89 15.29 7.34
CA SER A 9 9.19 14.80 7.78
C SER A 9 9.49 13.39 7.26
N LEU A 10 8.61 12.84 6.42
CA LEU A 10 8.64 11.46 5.91
C LEU A 10 8.51 10.41 7.03
N SER A 11 7.94 10.81 8.17
CA SER A 11 7.67 9.92 9.30
C SER A 11 6.27 9.32 9.16
N LEU A 12 6.12 8.03 9.51
CA LEU A 12 4.83 7.37 9.59
C LEU A 12 4.10 7.77 10.87
N VAL A 13 2.89 8.30 10.73
CA VAL A 13 2.01 8.75 11.82
C VAL A 13 0.77 7.87 11.86
N GLU A 14 0.45 7.29 13.02
CA GLU A 14 -0.79 6.53 13.25
C GLU A 14 -1.98 7.47 13.37
N LEU A 15 -3.03 7.25 12.57
CA LEU A 15 -4.28 8.03 12.59
C LEU A 15 -5.44 7.28 13.27
N GLY A 16 -5.15 6.19 13.97
CA GLY A 16 -6.07 5.39 14.78
C GLY A 16 -6.70 4.19 14.06
N ASP A 17 -7.79 3.68 14.63
CA ASP A 17 -8.48 2.48 14.15
C ASP A 17 -9.15 2.68 12.78
N CYS A 18 -9.04 1.67 11.92
CA CYS A 18 -9.53 1.71 10.55
C CYS A 18 -10.42 0.48 10.27
N ASP A 19 -11.61 0.73 9.75
CA ASP A 19 -12.44 -0.29 9.13
C ASP A 19 -12.30 -0.26 7.59
N GLU A 20 -12.89 -1.23 6.92
CA GLU A 20 -12.81 -1.37 5.46
C GLU A 20 -13.37 -0.14 4.74
N GLN A 21 -14.47 0.43 5.24
CA GLN A 21 -15.12 1.59 4.63
C GLN A 21 -14.25 2.84 4.74
N ARG A 22 -13.62 3.07 5.90
CA ARG A 22 -12.65 4.16 6.10
C ARG A 22 -11.45 4.00 5.18
N ALA A 23 -10.91 2.79 5.02
CA ALA A 23 -9.79 2.53 4.12
C ALA A 23 -10.15 2.81 2.65
N LEU A 24 -11.33 2.40 2.19
CA LEU A 24 -11.82 2.71 0.84
C LEU A 24 -12.08 4.21 0.64
N SER A 25 -12.58 4.90 1.66
CA SER A 25 -12.73 6.35 1.63
C SER A 25 -11.38 7.07 1.53
N GLU A 26 -10.37 6.58 2.25
CA GLU A 26 -9.02 7.13 2.16
C GLU A 26 -8.40 6.86 0.79
N LEU A 27 -8.57 5.65 0.24
CA LEU A 27 -8.13 5.30 -1.11
C LEU A 27 -8.65 6.29 -2.16
N ARG A 28 -9.95 6.65 -2.08
CA ARG A 28 -10.54 7.66 -2.97
C ARG A 28 -9.88 9.03 -2.79
N THR A 29 -9.62 9.43 -1.55
CA THR A 29 -9.00 10.71 -1.22
C THR A 29 -7.58 10.80 -1.78
N VAL A 30 -6.76 9.76 -1.57
CA VAL A 30 -5.38 9.74 -2.08
C VAL A 30 -5.31 9.55 -3.60
N TYR A 31 -6.28 8.86 -4.20
CA TYR A 31 -6.40 8.74 -5.65
C TYR A 31 -6.69 10.12 -6.28
N ASP A 32 -7.70 10.83 -5.78
CA ASP A 32 -8.05 12.17 -6.27
C ASP A 32 -6.91 13.18 -6.04
N ALA A 33 -6.10 12.96 -5.00
CA ALA A 33 -4.86 13.69 -4.75
C ALA A 33 -3.76 13.35 -5.78
N GLY A 34 -3.59 12.06 -6.12
CA GLY A 34 -2.63 11.59 -7.12
C GLY A 34 -2.84 12.14 -8.53
N LEU A 35 -4.02 12.70 -8.82
CA LEU A 35 -4.32 13.40 -10.09
C LEU A 35 -3.81 14.86 -10.12
N LYS A 36 -3.26 15.37 -9.02
CA LYS A 36 -2.82 16.76 -8.89
C LYS A 36 -1.31 16.87 -9.01
N THR A 37 -0.84 18.08 -9.31
CA THR A 37 0.59 18.42 -9.29
C THR A 37 0.94 19.08 -7.96
N TYR A 38 2.11 18.73 -7.43
CA TYR A 38 2.63 19.22 -6.15
C TYR A 38 3.94 19.98 -6.34
N VAL A 39 4.25 20.86 -5.38
CA VAL A 39 5.43 21.73 -5.47
C VAL A 39 6.69 21.02 -4.95
N SER A 40 6.52 19.98 -4.14
CA SER A 40 7.61 19.15 -3.62
C SER A 40 7.23 17.66 -3.54
N GLY A 41 8.25 16.80 -3.44
CA GLY A 41 8.05 15.36 -3.30
C GLY A 41 7.44 14.97 -1.96
N GLU A 42 7.81 15.67 -0.88
CA GLU A 42 7.27 15.46 0.47
C GLU A 42 5.77 15.79 0.52
N GLU A 43 5.36 16.88 -0.12
CA GLU A 43 3.95 17.24 -0.22
C GLU A 43 3.16 16.20 -1.04
N SER A 44 3.76 15.69 -2.12
CA SER A 44 3.15 14.62 -2.90
C SER A 44 2.97 13.37 -2.05
N LEU A 45 4.02 12.89 -1.38
CA LEU A 45 3.98 11.69 -0.56
C LEU A 45 2.96 11.80 0.59
N GLU A 46 2.94 12.92 1.30
CA GLU A 46 1.98 13.21 2.37
C GLU A 46 0.52 13.07 1.90
N LYS A 47 0.24 13.47 0.65
CA LYS A 47 -1.12 13.57 0.13
C LYS A 47 -1.56 12.37 -0.69
N THR A 48 -0.63 11.63 -1.29
CA THR A 48 -0.94 10.54 -2.22
C THR A 48 -0.64 9.15 -1.66
N THR A 49 -0.22 9.06 -0.39
CA THR A 49 0.07 7.79 0.28
C THR A 49 -0.71 7.60 1.57
N PHE A 50 -1.02 6.34 1.89
CA PHE A 50 -1.45 5.93 3.21
C PHE A 50 -1.08 4.46 3.46
N GLY A 51 -1.04 4.06 4.72
CA GLY A 51 -0.71 2.70 5.14
C GLY A 51 -1.83 2.07 5.95
N LEU A 52 -1.97 0.75 5.86
CA LEU A 52 -2.85 -0.07 6.67
C LEU A 52 -2.02 -1.12 7.42
N SER A 53 -2.24 -1.25 8.73
CA SER A 53 -1.57 -2.26 9.55
C SER A 53 -2.56 -3.13 10.29
N ARG A 54 -2.36 -4.45 10.26
CA ARG A 54 -3.00 -5.37 11.20
C ARG A 54 -2.13 -5.63 12.43
N SER A 55 -0.83 -5.64 12.24
CA SER A 55 0.20 -5.86 13.26
C SER A 55 1.54 -5.31 12.76
N ASP A 56 2.55 -5.27 13.63
CA ASP A 56 3.89 -4.78 13.29
C ASP A 56 4.56 -5.54 12.13
N GLN A 57 4.05 -6.72 11.76
CA GLN A 57 4.59 -7.57 10.68
C GLN A 57 3.63 -7.73 9.50
N ASP A 58 2.55 -6.95 9.49
CA ASP A 58 1.49 -7.03 8.48
C ASP A 58 1.02 -5.63 8.11
N PHE A 59 1.82 -5.01 7.23
CA PHE A 59 1.63 -3.67 6.69
C PHE A 59 1.35 -3.71 5.18
N LEU A 60 0.48 -2.80 4.75
CA LEU A 60 0.16 -2.52 3.35
C LEU A 60 0.24 -1.01 3.15
N GLU A 61 1.20 -0.55 2.36
CA GLU A 61 1.31 0.82 1.89
C GLU A 61 0.67 0.95 0.53
N ILE A 62 -0.07 2.03 0.34
CA ILE A 62 -0.76 2.37 -0.89
C ILE A 62 -0.24 3.73 -1.35
N MET A 63 0.20 3.81 -2.60
CA MET A 63 0.66 5.04 -3.24
C MET A 63 -0.11 5.26 -4.54
N CYS A 64 -0.61 6.48 -4.76
CA CYS A 64 -1.29 6.86 -5.99
C CYS A 64 -0.47 7.91 -6.75
N ALA A 65 -0.03 7.59 -7.96
CA ALA A 65 0.82 8.44 -8.80
C ALA A 65 0.20 8.69 -10.19
N GLY A 66 -1.02 9.22 -10.23
CA GLY A 66 -1.75 9.54 -11.46
C GLY A 66 -2.94 8.61 -11.72
N HIS A 67 -3.48 8.67 -12.93
CA HIS A 67 -4.75 8.03 -13.30
C HIS A 67 -4.74 6.49 -13.22
N ASP A 68 -3.61 5.86 -13.54
CA ASP A 68 -3.50 4.39 -13.69
C ASP A 68 -2.33 3.77 -12.91
N ALA A 69 -1.74 4.54 -11.99
CA ALA A 69 -0.58 4.09 -11.21
C ALA A 69 -0.92 4.10 -9.72
N ILE A 70 -1.69 3.10 -9.28
CA ILE A 70 -1.81 2.77 -7.86
C ILE A 70 -0.84 1.63 -7.59
N GLU A 71 0.08 1.84 -6.66
CA GLU A 71 1.06 0.86 -6.25
C GLU A 71 0.80 0.43 -4.81
N PHE A 72 0.72 -0.89 -4.60
CA PHE A 72 0.61 -1.48 -3.29
C PHE A 72 1.91 -2.15 -2.88
N HIS A 73 2.41 -1.79 -1.71
CA HIS A 73 3.61 -2.35 -1.13
C HIS A 73 3.24 -3.09 0.16
N SER A 74 3.29 -4.43 0.14
CA SER A 74 2.84 -5.26 1.27
C SER A 74 3.94 -6.13 1.85
N ASP A 75 4.00 -6.18 3.18
CA ASP A 75 4.87 -7.12 3.92
C ASP A 75 4.39 -8.58 3.80
N ARG A 76 3.17 -8.80 3.30
CA ARG A 76 2.69 -10.14 2.93
C ARG A 76 3.41 -10.65 1.69
N LEU A 77 3.80 -9.81 0.74
CA LEU A 77 4.44 -10.28 -0.49
C LEU A 77 5.92 -10.59 -0.21
N CYS A 78 6.25 -11.85 0.08
CA CYS A 78 7.64 -12.31 0.26
C CYS A 78 7.98 -13.43 -0.72
N PHE A 79 9.20 -13.43 -1.27
CA PHE A 79 9.66 -14.46 -2.20
C PHE A 79 10.17 -15.68 -1.42
N GLN A 80 9.56 -16.86 -1.63
CA GLN A 80 10.16 -18.13 -1.22
C GLN A 80 11.32 -18.48 -2.16
N SER A 81 12.52 -17.93 -1.93
CA SER A 81 13.74 -18.39 -2.59
C SER A 81 14.83 -18.64 -1.55
N SER A 82 15.42 -19.84 -1.59
CA SER A 82 16.54 -20.26 -0.75
C SER A 82 17.85 -19.50 -1.03
N PHE A 83 17.89 -18.62 -2.04
CA PHE A 83 19.08 -17.90 -2.49
C PHE A 83 19.04 -16.37 -2.29
N SER A 84 17.97 -15.79 -1.74
CA SER A 84 17.75 -14.33 -1.75
C SER A 84 18.32 -13.56 -0.54
N ARG A 85 19.07 -14.20 0.37
CA ARG A 85 19.63 -13.57 1.58
C ARG A 85 20.64 -12.44 1.34
N LEU A 86 21.09 -12.20 0.11
CA LEU A 86 22.24 -11.32 -0.15
C LEU A 86 21.93 -9.95 -0.78
N PHE A 87 20.68 -9.60 -1.16
CA PHE A 87 20.46 -8.32 -1.85
C PHE A 87 19.15 -7.57 -1.49
N SER A 88 19.35 -6.38 -0.89
CA SER A 88 18.46 -5.21 -0.70
C SER A 88 17.51 -5.19 0.52
N ALA A 89 17.55 -4.05 1.23
CA ALA A 89 16.94 -3.87 2.56
C ALA A 89 15.42 -3.64 2.58
N LYS A 90 14.75 -3.36 1.45
CA LYS A 90 13.29 -3.14 1.40
C LYS A 90 12.72 -3.38 -0.01
N ARG A 91 12.82 -4.59 -0.56
CA ARG A 91 12.02 -4.95 -1.75
C ARG A 91 10.58 -5.20 -1.32
N ARG A 92 9.77 -4.14 -1.24
CA ARG A 92 8.31 -4.27 -1.22
C ARG A 92 7.85 -4.44 -2.66
N PHE A 93 7.40 -5.64 -3.03
CA PHE A 93 6.87 -5.88 -4.37
C PHE A 93 5.61 -5.02 -4.58
N ALA A 94 5.55 -4.33 -5.71
CA ALA A 94 4.42 -3.49 -6.07
C ALA A 94 3.33 -4.36 -6.72
N ILE A 95 2.08 -4.19 -6.29
CA ILE A 95 0.92 -4.59 -7.10
C ILE A 95 0.50 -3.33 -7.87
N PRO A 96 0.82 -3.21 -9.17
CA PRO A 96 0.25 -2.15 -9.99
C PRO A 96 -1.24 -2.42 -10.17
N ALA A 97 -2.07 -1.41 -9.93
CA ALA A 97 -3.51 -1.53 -9.97
C ALA A 97 -4.17 -0.30 -10.60
N ASP A 98 -5.24 -0.55 -11.35
CA ASP A 98 -6.25 0.45 -11.64
C ASP A 98 -7.19 0.63 -10.44
N ARG A 99 -8.09 1.62 -10.50
CA ARG A 99 -9.02 1.92 -9.39
C ARG A 99 -9.90 0.73 -8.96
N PRO A 100 -10.55 -0.02 -9.86
CA PRO A 100 -11.32 -1.21 -9.48
C PRO A 100 -10.47 -2.30 -8.82
N THR A 101 -9.25 -2.53 -9.32
CA THR A 101 -8.33 -3.51 -8.74
C THR A 101 -7.82 -3.05 -7.37
N ALA A 102 -7.59 -1.76 -7.19
CA ALA A 102 -7.17 -1.18 -5.92
C ALA A 102 -8.24 -1.35 -4.82
N ASP A 103 -9.51 -1.08 -5.12
CA ASP A 103 -10.62 -1.35 -4.20
C ASP A 103 -10.64 -2.83 -3.78
N LYS A 104 -10.39 -3.74 -4.74
CA LYS A 104 -10.33 -5.17 -4.48
C LYS A 104 -9.15 -5.57 -3.59
N VAL A 105 -7.96 -4.99 -3.80
CA VAL A 105 -6.77 -5.26 -2.98
C VAL A 105 -7.02 -4.84 -1.53
N VAL A 106 -7.62 -3.67 -1.32
CA VAL A 106 -8.00 -3.19 0.02
C VAL A 106 -9.00 -4.16 0.67
N CYS A 107 -10.10 -4.50 -0.02
CA CYS A 107 -11.08 -5.46 0.50
C CYS A 107 -10.45 -6.81 0.86
N ASP A 108 -9.61 -7.35 -0.03
CA ASP A 108 -8.91 -8.61 0.18
C ASP A 108 -7.96 -8.53 1.38
N TYR A 109 -7.30 -7.39 1.61
CA TYR A 109 -6.43 -7.20 2.76
C TYR A 109 -7.18 -7.26 4.10
N PHE A 110 -8.44 -6.80 4.13
CA PHE A 110 -9.34 -6.87 5.28
C PHE A 110 -9.99 -8.24 5.49
N ARG A 111 -10.19 -9.02 4.43
CA ARG A 111 -11.02 -10.24 4.49
C ARG A 111 -10.21 -11.53 4.42
N LYS A 112 -9.08 -11.52 3.70
CA LYS A 112 -8.25 -12.72 3.52
C LYS A 112 -7.24 -12.88 4.64
N THR A 113 -6.86 -14.13 4.87
CA THR A 113 -5.67 -14.50 5.61
C THR A 113 -4.41 -14.10 4.84
N ARG A 114 -3.25 -14.19 5.49
CA ARG A 114 -1.96 -13.89 4.86
C ARG A 114 -1.73 -14.78 3.64
N ASP A 115 -1.83 -16.09 3.81
CA ASP A 115 -1.54 -17.09 2.76
C ASP A 115 -2.47 -16.93 1.54
N GLU A 116 -3.76 -16.65 1.76
CA GLU A 116 -4.72 -16.40 0.68
C GLU A 116 -4.42 -15.11 -0.08
N PHE A 117 -4.02 -14.06 0.64
CA PHE A 117 -3.63 -12.78 0.04
C PHE A 117 -2.37 -12.97 -0.83
N GLU A 118 -1.34 -13.62 -0.27
CA GLU A 118 -0.10 -13.94 -0.98
C GLU A 118 -0.37 -14.75 -2.25
N ALA A 119 -1.13 -15.85 -2.15
CA ALA A 119 -1.48 -16.68 -3.30
C ALA A 119 -2.26 -15.91 -4.39
N THR A 120 -3.14 -14.98 -3.99
CA THR A 120 -3.92 -14.16 -4.93
C THR A 120 -3.02 -13.20 -5.72
N TYR A 121 -2.07 -12.55 -5.04
CA TYR A 121 -1.30 -11.45 -5.59
C TYR A 121 0.12 -11.81 -6.03
N ALA A 122 0.58 -13.04 -5.77
CA ALA A 122 1.90 -13.53 -6.17
C ALA A 122 2.20 -13.37 -7.67
N LYS A 123 1.17 -13.45 -8.52
CA LYS A 123 1.29 -13.29 -9.98
C LYS A 123 1.48 -11.86 -10.46
N PHE A 124 1.17 -10.86 -9.63
CA PHE A 124 1.34 -9.44 -9.95
C PHE A 124 2.69 -8.90 -9.47
N ILE A 125 3.52 -9.75 -8.87
CA ILE A 125 4.86 -9.40 -8.43
C ILE A 125 5.73 -9.10 -9.65
N THR A 126 5.87 -7.83 -9.99
CA THR A 126 6.85 -7.33 -10.95
C THR A 126 8.16 -7.00 -10.23
N ARG A 127 9.29 -7.28 -10.89
CA ARG A 127 10.65 -7.06 -10.37
C ARG A 127 11.08 -5.60 -10.44
#